data_AF-A0A5C8A9S1-F1
#
_entry.id   AF-A0A5C8A9S1-F1
#
_cell.length_a   1.000
_cell.length_b   1.000
_cell.length_c   1.000
_cell.angle_alpha   90.00
_cell.angle_beta   90.00
_cell.angle_gamma   90.00
#
_symmetry.space_group_name_H-M   'P 1'
#
loop_
_entity.id
_entity.type
_entity.pdbx_description
1 polymer ?
#
loop_
_entity_poly.entity_id
_entity_poly.type
_entity_poly.pdbx_seq_one_letter_code
_entity_poly.pdbx_strand_id
1 'polypeptide(L)'
;MLLRLVSLSLILFIHVSLLSAAPQTVYFTSTRYENLKSIDKINQAYANNLAQSNQERTKLIYSLAYAKCIIELSHFDQAYDVLNSIRPQIKEAEPYLKGSYQLVLARLLSKVGRTDEAIEKNQFAIHLLKKTSYLNELKNAYINHGFYLVSAKKFKEAITYLNYALDLEKKGIKEMASVLRTNRAYISLLQNNANEASLWCSLAEKNLDATHPTYYLDQYRIAIIRASIAEMTKDFKTEDFYLLEAERIATQHNLPDLLKKIFYSKSFNASQKGNYKEAHLLMVKVDSLNKLLPENLISERLAVLDLEDKIDEERKTVKLTNEKLVLKSQQQKLLI
;
A
#
# COMPACT_ATOMS: atom_id res chain seq x y z
N MET A 1 -3.34 37.95 -12.18
CA MET A 1 -2.23 37.44 -11.32
C MET A 1 -2.72 36.62 -10.12
N LEU A 2 -3.89 36.94 -9.52
CA LEU A 2 -4.51 36.15 -8.43
C LEU A 2 -4.94 34.73 -8.83
N LEU A 3 -5.32 34.46 -10.09
CA LEU A 3 -5.70 33.11 -10.54
C LEU A 3 -4.54 32.09 -10.57
N ARG A 4 -3.27 32.53 -10.57
CA ARG A 4 -2.08 31.64 -10.56
C ARG A 4 -1.59 31.24 -9.16
N LEU A 5 -2.08 31.90 -8.11
CA LEU A 5 -1.74 31.56 -6.71
C LEU A 5 -2.73 30.56 -6.12
N VAL A 6 -4.01 30.64 -6.51
CA VAL A 6 -5.03 29.63 -6.16
C VAL A 6 -4.71 28.29 -6.85
N SER A 7 -4.08 28.32 -8.04
CA SER A 7 -3.67 27.11 -8.73
C SER A 7 -2.56 26.35 -7.99
N LEU A 8 -1.56 26.97 -7.35
CA LEU A 8 -0.50 26.22 -6.65
C LEU A 8 -1.03 25.40 -5.46
N SER A 9 -1.98 25.96 -4.71
CA SER A 9 -2.61 25.28 -3.57
C SER A 9 -3.58 24.17 -4.02
N LEU A 10 -4.26 24.34 -5.15
CA LEU A 10 -5.11 23.33 -5.78
C LEU A 10 -4.29 22.24 -6.50
N ILE A 11 -3.12 22.60 -7.05
CA ILE A 11 -2.12 21.71 -7.68
C ILE A 11 -1.55 20.75 -6.64
N LEU A 12 -1.19 21.23 -5.43
CA LEU A 12 -0.82 20.34 -4.34
C LEU A 12 -2.01 19.49 -3.87
N PHE A 13 -3.23 20.04 -3.79
CA PHE A 13 -4.41 19.30 -3.30
C PHE A 13 -4.85 18.17 -4.23
N ILE A 14 -4.71 18.33 -5.55
CA ILE A 14 -5.07 17.32 -6.56
C ILE A 14 -3.92 16.30 -6.76
N HIS A 15 -2.66 16.70 -6.58
CA HIS A 15 -1.51 15.78 -6.59
C HIS A 15 -1.38 14.94 -5.32
N VAL A 16 -1.87 15.43 -4.17
CA VAL A 16 -2.00 14.63 -2.92
C VAL A 16 -2.95 13.44 -3.12
N SER A 17 -3.97 13.55 -3.97
CA SER A 17 -4.86 12.44 -4.37
C SER A 17 -4.26 11.51 -5.44
N LEU A 18 -3.27 11.96 -6.21
CA LEU A 18 -2.58 11.16 -7.25
C LEU A 18 -1.45 10.28 -6.70
N LEU A 19 -0.98 10.59 -5.49
CA LEU A 19 0.08 9.86 -4.80
C LEU A 19 -0.50 8.93 -3.71
N SER A 20 -1.64 8.28 -3.99
CA SER A 20 -1.99 7.04 -3.28
C SER A 20 -0.98 5.96 -3.67
N ALA A 21 -0.37 5.32 -2.68
CA ALA A 21 0.92 4.63 -2.75
C ALA A 21 1.15 3.91 -4.07
N ALA A 22 2.30 4.18 -4.68
CA ALA A 22 2.88 3.22 -5.58
C ALA A 22 3.01 1.87 -4.84
N PRO A 23 2.86 0.75 -5.56
CA PRO A 23 2.97 -0.61 -5.02
C PRO A 23 4.37 -0.88 -4.43
N GLN A 24 4.49 -1.24 -3.16
CA GLN A 24 5.78 -1.55 -2.51
C GLN A 24 6.29 -2.92 -2.88
N THR A 25 7.61 -3.05 -3.00
CA THR A 25 8.32 -4.29 -3.28
C THR A 25 7.81 -5.43 -2.39
N VAL A 26 7.48 -6.56 -3.02
CA VAL A 26 6.79 -7.71 -2.42
C VAL A 26 7.79 -8.63 -1.73
N TYR A 27 8.59 -8.10 -0.80
CA TYR A 27 9.51 -8.96 -0.07
C TYR A 27 8.73 -9.93 0.83
N PHE A 28 8.76 -11.20 0.46
CA PHE A 28 8.68 -12.34 1.35
C PHE A 28 9.91 -13.20 1.10
N THR A 29 10.50 -13.72 2.17
CA THR A 29 11.75 -14.49 2.22
C THR A 29 11.67 -15.89 1.59
N SER A 30 10.79 -16.09 0.61
CA SER A 30 10.81 -17.28 -0.25
C SER A 30 10.32 -16.90 -1.65
N THR A 31 11.26 -16.46 -2.49
CA THR A 31 11.34 -16.74 -3.94
C THR A 31 10.02 -16.91 -4.74
N ARG A 32 9.84 -16.04 -5.76
CA ARG A 32 9.32 -16.29 -7.14
C ARG A 32 8.09 -15.53 -7.68
N TYR A 33 7.35 -14.71 -6.94
CA TYR A 33 6.28 -13.92 -7.60
C TYR A 33 6.78 -12.64 -8.28
N GLU A 34 7.88 -12.06 -7.78
CA GLU A 34 8.36 -10.74 -8.21
C GLU A 34 8.87 -10.69 -9.66
N ASN A 35 9.24 -11.84 -10.24
CA ASN A 35 9.72 -11.96 -11.63
C ASN A 35 8.59 -12.23 -12.64
N LEU A 36 7.37 -12.43 -12.17
CA LEU A 36 6.27 -12.90 -12.99
C LEU A 36 5.42 -11.71 -13.43
N LYS A 37 5.70 -11.20 -14.63
CA LYS A 37 4.95 -10.10 -15.26
C LYS A 37 3.53 -10.47 -15.70
N SER A 38 3.11 -11.71 -15.49
CA SER A 38 1.84 -12.28 -15.93
C SER A 38 1.14 -12.92 -14.74
N ILE A 39 -0.13 -12.52 -14.56
CA ILE A 39 -1.00 -13.07 -13.52
C ILE A 39 -1.13 -14.59 -13.64
N ASP A 40 -1.14 -15.15 -14.84
CA ASP A 40 -1.23 -16.60 -15.06
C ASP A 40 -0.04 -17.33 -14.47
N LYS A 41 1.17 -16.78 -14.66
CA LYS A 41 2.38 -17.38 -14.07
C LYS A 41 2.39 -17.25 -12.55
N ILE A 42 1.91 -16.12 -12.01
CA ILE A 42 1.77 -15.92 -10.56
C ILE A 42 0.79 -16.95 -10.00
N ASN A 43 -0.37 -17.11 -10.62
CA ASN A 43 -1.40 -18.08 -10.23
C ASN A 43 -0.86 -19.51 -10.29
N GLN A 44 -0.12 -19.86 -11.35
CA GLN A 44 0.52 -21.16 -11.49
C GLN A 44 1.57 -21.41 -10.39
N ALA A 45 2.42 -20.41 -10.11
CA ALA A 45 3.41 -20.51 -9.04
C ALA A 45 2.73 -20.68 -7.67
N TYR A 46 1.62 -19.98 -7.43
CA TYR A 46 0.83 -20.11 -6.20
C TYR A 46 0.21 -21.49 -6.06
N ALA A 47 -0.46 -21.98 -7.10
CA ALA A 47 -1.02 -23.32 -7.11
C ALA A 47 0.05 -24.40 -6.84
N ASN A 48 1.22 -24.28 -7.49
CA ASN A 48 2.34 -25.20 -7.29
C ASN A 48 2.87 -25.16 -5.85
N ASN A 49 3.07 -23.96 -5.29
CA ASN A 49 3.56 -23.77 -3.93
C ASN A 49 2.57 -24.33 -2.89
N LEU A 50 1.26 -24.15 -3.10
CA LEU A 50 0.23 -24.74 -2.24
C LEU A 50 0.21 -26.27 -2.33
N ALA A 51 0.29 -26.83 -3.54
CA ALA A 51 0.26 -28.28 -3.75
C ALA A 51 1.48 -29.00 -3.15
N GLN A 52 2.64 -28.35 -3.14
CA GLN A 52 3.88 -28.91 -2.59
C GLN A 52 4.01 -28.72 -1.07
N SER A 53 3.15 -27.92 -0.45
CA SER A 53 3.22 -27.61 0.98
C SER A 53 2.34 -28.53 1.82
N ASN A 54 2.95 -29.29 2.72
CA ASN A 54 2.21 -30.14 3.67
C ASN A 54 1.92 -29.44 5.00
N GLN A 55 2.47 -28.25 5.23
CA GLN A 55 2.34 -27.51 6.49
C GLN A 55 1.37 -26.33 6.33
N GLU A 56 0.35 -26.31 7.18
CA GLU A 56 -0.69 -25.27 7.17
C GLU A 56 -0.08 -23.86 7.31
N ARG A 57 0.89 -23.70 8.22
CA ARG A 57 1.63 -22.44 8.40
C ARG A 57 2.24 -21.93 7.10
N THR A 58 2.84 -22.83 6.32
CA THR A 58 3.53 -22.48 5.07
C THR A 58 2.52 -22.11 3.97
N LYS A 59 1.38 -22.80 3.92
CA LYS A 59 0.27 -22.41 3.02
C LYS A 59 -0.23 -21.00 3.32
N LEU A 60 -0.41 -20.64 4.60
CA LEU A 60 -0.82 -19.29 4.99
C LEU A 60 0.19 -18.24 4.56
N ILE A 61 1.49 -18.51 4.73
CA ILE A 61 2.57 -17.62 4.24
C ILE A 61 2.47 -17.42 2.72
N TYR A 62 2.30 -18.49 1.95
CA TYR A 62 2.15 -18.39 0.50
C TYR A 62 0.90 -17.60 0.09
N SER A 63 -0.24 -17.82 0.75
CA SER A 63 -1.46 -17.07 0.49
C SER A 63 -1.29 -15.57 0.79
N LEU A 64 -0.61 -15.21 1.88
CA LEU A 64 -0.33 -13.80 2.20
C LEU A 64 0.62 -13.15 1.19
N ALA A 65 1.67 -13.86 0.77
CA ALA A 65 2.60 -13.38 -0.25
C ALA A 65 1.91 -13.22 -1.62
N TYR A 66 1.06 -14.19 -2.00
CA TYR A 66 0.26 -14.13 -3.21
C TYR A 66 -0.72 -12.97 -3.20
N ALA A 67 -1.52 -12.82 -2.13
CA ALA A 67 -2.44 -11.70 -1.95
C ALA A 67 -1.72 -10.34 -2.06
N LYS A 68 -0.58 -10.18 -1.39
CA LYS A 68 0.26 -8.96 -1.49
C LYS A 68 0.68 -8.68 -2.95
N CYS A 69 1.05 -9.71 -3.71
CA CYS A 69 1.47 -9.55 -5.10
C CYS A 69 0.32 -9.11 -6.01
N ILE A 70 -0.82 -9.79 -5.93
CA ILE A 70 -1.96 -9.52 -6.82
C ILE A 70 -2.67 -8.20 -6.48
N ILE A 71 -2.55 -7.70 -5.24
CA ILE A 71 -2.92 -6.32 -4.89
C ILE A 71 -2.14 -5.31 -5.72
N GLU A 72 -0.84 -5.50 -5.95
CA GLU A 72 -0.05 -4.56 -6.76
C GLU A 72 -0.44 -4.55 -8.23
N LEU A 73 -0.88 -5.71 -8.71
CA LEU A 73 -1.38 -5.90 -10.06
C LEU A 73 -2.85 -5.50 -10.21
N SER A 74 -3.45 -4.93 -9.16
CA SER A 74 -4.83 -4.46 -9.15
C SER A 74 -5.90 -5.55 -9.28
N HIS A 75 -5.57 -6.82 -9.00
CA HIS A 75 -6.52 -7.92 -8.88
C HIS A 75 -7.13 -7.96 -7.47
N PHE A 76 -7.84 -6.88 -7.13
CA PHE A 76 -8.35 -6.64 -5.77
C PHE A 76 -9.42 -7.65 -5.32
N ASP A 77 -10.20 -8.17 -6.27
CA ASP A 77 -11.18 -9.23 -6.08
C ASP A 77 -10.53 -10.54 -5.66
N GLN A 78 -9.53 -10.99 -6.41
CA GLN A 78 -8.76 -12.19 -6.09
C GLN A 78 -8.01 -12.04 -4.77
N ALA A 79 -7.45 -10.84 -4.50
CA ALA A 79 -6.83 -10.53 -3.22
C ALA A 79 -7.80 -10.66 -2.05
N TYR A 80 -9.00 -10.10 -2.20
CA TYR A 80 -10.06 -10.20 -1.20
C TYR A 80 -10.44 -11.66 -0.95
N ASP A 81 -10.68 -12.44 -2.01
CA ASP A 81 -11.10 -13.84 -1.89
C ASP A 81 -10.04 -14.69 -1.16
N VAL A 82 -8.76 -14.48 -1.47
CA VAL A 82 -7.65 -15.14 -0.77
C VAL A 82 -7.62 -14.75 0.70
N LEU A 83 -7.66 -13.45 1.02
CA LEU A 83 -7.63 -12.97 2.40
C LEU A 83 -8.85 -13.46 3.20
N ASN A 84 -10.03 -13.50 2.59
CA ASN A 84 -11.23 -13.99 3.24
C ASN A 84 -11.15 -15.51 3.49
N SER A 85 -10.64 -16.28 2.53
CA SER A 85 -10.53 -17.74 2.66
C SER A 85 -9.58 -18.20 3.77
N ILE A 86 -8.52 -17.44 4.05
CA ILE A 86 -7.54 -17.76 5.10
C ILE A 86 -7.87 -17.13 6.46
N ARG A 87 -8.86 -16.23 6.53
CA ARG A 87 -9.21 -15.46 7.75
C ARG A 87 -9.53 -16.35 8.95
N PRO A 88 -10.31 -17.45 8.83
CA PRO A 88 -10.59 -18.33 9.97
C PRO A 88 -9.33 -18.93 10.59
N GLN A 89 -8.37 -19.37 9.77
CA GLN A 89 -7.11 -19.95 10.22
C GLN A 89 -6.21 -18.87 10.84
N ILE A 90 -6.21 -17.65 10.28
CA ILE A 90 -5.45 -16.53 10.83
C ILE A 90 -5.95 -16.14 12.24
N LYS A 91 -7.25 -16.24 12.54
CA LYS A 91 -7.79 -15.93 13.89
C LYS A 91 -7.13 -16.77 14.99
N GLU A 92 -6.75 -18.01 14.68
CA GLU A 92 -6.08 -18.94 15.61
C GLU A 92 -4.55 -19.01 15.42
N ALA A 93 -4.01 -18.31 14.43
CA ALA A 93 -2.59 -18.33 14.12
C ALA A 93 -1.73 -17.60 15.15
N GLU A 94 -0.42 -17.82 15.03
CA GLU A 94 0.60 -17.13 15.84
C GLU A 94 0.73 -15.63 15.45
N PRO A 95 1.34 -14.78 16.31
CA PRO A 95 1.36 -13.32 16.14
C PRO A 95 1.95 -12.81 14.81
N TYR A 96 2.97 -13.45 14.24
CA TYR A 96 3.57 -13.08 12.97
C TYR A 96 2.59 -13.25 11.80
N LEU A 97 1.91 -14.38 11.69
CA LEU A 97 0.88 -14.61 10.68
C LEU A 97 -0.29 -13.64 10.83
N LYS A 98 -0.76 -13.39 12.06
CA LYS A 98 -1.78 -12.37 12.34
C LYS A 98 -1.32 -10.97 11.92
N GLY A 99 -0.10 -10.59 12.29
CA GLY A 99 0.47 -9.29 11.93
C GLY A 99 0.64 -9.12 10.43
N SER A 100 1.10 -10.17 9.74
CA SER A 100 1.27 -10.19 8.29
C SER A 100 -0.07 -10.12 7.55
N TYR A 101 -1.10 -10.79 8.05
CA TYR A 101 -2.46 -10.66 7.53
C TYR A 101 -2.97 -9.23 7.62
N GLN A 102 -2.86 -8.61 8.79
CA GLN A 102 -3.31 -7.24 9.01
C GLN A 102 -2.54 -6.24 8.12
N LEU A 103 -1.24 -6.48 7.91
CA LEU A 103 -0.41 -5.69 7.01
C LEU A 103 -0.87 -5.77 5.55
N VAL A 104 -1.23 -6.97 5.06
CA VAL A 104 -1.73 -7.16 3.69
C VAL A 104 -3.16 -6.64 3.54
N LEU A 105 -4.01 -6.82 4.55
CA LEU A 105 -5.37 -6.29 4.57
C LEU A 105 -5.38 -4.75 4.55
N ALA A 106 -4.56 -4.11 5.39
CA ALA A 106 -4.39 -2.65 5.39
C ALA A 106 -4.01 -2.11 4.01
N ARG A 107 -3.21 -2.88 3.28
CA ARG A 107 -2.79 -2.52 1.94
C ARG A 107 -3.93 -2.56 0.92
N LEU A 108 -4.74 -3.61 0.95
CA LEU A 108 -5.93 -3.71 0.12
C LEU A 108 -6.91 -2.57 0.44
N LEU A 109 -7.17 -2.32 1.74
CA LEU A 109 -8.00 -1.20 2.21
C LEU A 109 -7.52 0.14 1.65
N SER A 110 -6.20 0.40 1.73
CA SER A 110 -5.63 1.63 1.18
C SER A 110 -5.79 1.74 -0.33
N LYS A 111 -5.68 0.63 -1.08
CA LYS A 111 -5.86 0.63 -2.55
C LYS A 111 -7.28 0.95 -2.98
N VAL A 112 -8.28 0.57 -2.17
CA VAL A 112 -9.70 0.87 -2.45
C VAL A 112 -10.21 2.13 -1.72
N GLY A 113 -9.29 3.00 -1.27
CA GLY A 113 -9.63 4.31 -0.70
C GLY A 113 -10.05 4.31 0.77
N ARG A 114 -10.08 3.16 1.45
CA ARG A 114 -10.45 3.03 2.88
C ARG A 114 -9.26 3.29 3.79
N THR A 115 -8.78 4.53 3.77
CA THR A 115 -7.49 4.92 4.39
C THR A 115 -7.52 4.85 5.92
N ASP A 116 -8.59 5.26 6.58
CA ASP A 116 -8.66 5.25 8.05
C ASP A 116 -8.58 3.81 8.59
N GLU A 117 -9.25 2.88 7.93
CA GLU A 117 -9.19 1.46 8.28
C GLU A 117 -7.83 0.85 7.95
N ALA A 118 -7.20 1.27 6.85
CA ALA A 118 -5.83 0.88 6.56
C ALA A 118 -4.86 1.32 7.68
N ILE A 119 -5.04 2.52 8.23
CA ILE A 119 -4.26 3.00 9.37
C ILE A 119 -4.50 2.11 10.60
N GLU A 120 -5.76 1.80 10.93
CA GLU A 120 -6.13 0.94 12.05
C GLU A 120 -5.53 -0.46 11.93
N LYS A 121 -5.78 -1.15 10.81
CA LYS A 121 -5.28 -2.52 10.60
C LYS A 121 -3.76 -2.55 10.58
N ASN A 122 -3.10 -1.55 9.98
CA ASN A 122 -1.63 -1.49 9.99
C ASN A 122 -1.06 -1.15 11.38
N GLN A 123 -1.75 -0.35 12.19
CA GLN A 123 -1.37 -0.14 13.59
C GLN A 123 -1.46 -1.45 14.38
N PHE A 124 -2.49 -2.25 14.14
CA PHE A 124 -2.62 -3.56 14.76
C PHE A 124 -1.52 -4.53 14.28
N ALA A 125 -1.16 -4.49 13.00
CA ALA A 125 -0.02 -5.23 12.45
C ALA A 125 1.28 -4.88 13.18
N ILE A 126 1.57 -3.59 13.40
CA ILE A 126 2.74 -3.13 14.16
C ILE A 126 2.72 -3.70 15.59
N HIS A 127 1.58 -3.64 16.27
CA HIS A 127 1.44 -4.15 17.63
C HIS A 127 1.79 -5.64 17.73
N LEU A 128 1.35 -6.44 16.75
CA LEU A 128 1.61 -7.87 16.69
C LEU A 128 3.07 -8.16 16.31
N LEU A 129 3.59 -7.52 15.27
CA LEU A 129 4.94 -7.77 14.73
C LEU A 129 6.05 -7.35 15.70
N LYS A 130 5.82 -6.35 16.56
CA LYS A 130 6.73 -5.98 17.66
C LYS A 130 7.01 -7.12 18.64
N LYS A 131 6.12 -8.11 18.74
CA LYS A 131 6.26 -9.28 19.61
C LYS A 131 7.03 -10.43 18.96
N THR A 132 7.56 -10.22 17.75
CA THR A 132 8.18 -11.27 16.93
C THR A 132 9.63 -10.90 16.58
N SER A 133 10.41 -11.87 16.11
CA SER A 133 11.77 -11.66 15.59
C SER A 133 11.80 -11.23 14.12
N TYR A 134 10.64 -11.10 13.46
CA TYR A 134 10.52 -10.78 12.03
C TYR A 134 10.62 -9.27 11.77
N LEU A 135 11.84 -8.75 11.86
CA LEU A 135 12.13 -7.31 11.77
C LEU A 135 11.90 -6.72 10.37
N ASN A 136 11.98 -7.54 9.32
CA ASN A 136 11.69 -7.12 7.95
C ASN A 136 10.23 -6.69 7.81
N GLU A 137 9.30 -7.51 8.30
CA GLU A 137 7.88 -7.25 8.27
C GLU A 137 7.51 -6.09 9.19
N LEU A 138 8.16 -5.96 10.34
CA LEU A 138 8.00 -4.79 11.21
C LEU A 138 8.44 -3.50 10.52
N LYS A 139 9.58 -3.52 9.82
CA LYS A 139 10.05 -2.39 9.00
C LYS A 139 9.03 -2.03 7.92
N ASN A 140 8.50 -3.04 7.23
CA ASN A 140 7.47 -2.85 6.21
C ASN A 140 6.21 -2.21 6.81
N ALA A 141 5.78 -2.67 7.99
CA ALA A 141 4.63 -2.10 8.69
C ALA A 141 4.84 -0.63 9.06
N TYR A 142 6.03 -0.24 9.53
CA TYR A 142 6.38 1.16 9.78
C TYR A 142 6.37 2.02 8.51
N ILE A 143 6.92 1.50 7.41
CA ILE A 143 6.93 2.19 6.11
C ILE A 143 5.49 2.41 5.60
N ASN A 144 4.64 1.38 5.68
CA ASN A 144 3.22 1.47 5.32
C ASN A 144 2.46 2.44 6.22
N HIS A 145 2.71 2.42 7.53
CA HIS A 145 2.02 3.31 8.46
C HIS A 145 2.37 4.76 8.17
N GLY A 146 3.67 5.03 7.98
CA GLY A 146 4.12 6.35 7.55
C GLY A 146 3.40 6.81 6.30
N PHE A 147 3.28 5.94 5.30
CA PHE A 147 2.55 6.25 4.07
C PHE A 147 1.05 6.52 4.28
N TYR A 148 0.33 5.69 5.05
CA TYR A 148 -1.11 5.89 5.26
C TYR A 148 -1.39 7.19 6.04
N LEU A 149 -0.54 7.54 7.01
CA LEU A 149 -0.62 8.80 7.74
C LEU A 149 -0.43 10.03 6.84
N VAL A 150 0.36 9.92 5.77
CA VAL A 150 0.51 10.98 4.76
C VAL A 150 -0.82 11.27 4.07
N SER A 151 -1.55 10.21 3.71
CA SER A 151 -2.88 10.35 3.09
C SER A 151 -3.88 11.04 4.03
N ALA A 152 -3.72 10.86 5.34
CA ALA A 152 -4.46 11.58 6.37
C ALA A 152 -3.86 12.95 6.77
N LYS A 153 -2.87 13.47 6.02
CA LYS A 153 -2.14 14.73 6.28
C LYS A 153 -1.44 14.81 7.64
N LYS A 154 -1.17 13.67 8.28
CA LYS A 154 -0.47 13.54 9.57
C LYS A 154 1.05 13.44 9.37
N PHE A 155 1.66 14.45 8.74
CA PHE A 155 3.06 14.38 8.29
C PHE A 155 4.08 14.17 9.41
N LYS A 156 3.87 14.80 10.58
CA LYS A 156 4.79 14.65 11.73
C LYS A 156 4.81 13.21 12.23
N GLU A 157 3.63 12.61 12.41
CA GLU A 157 3.51 11.21 12.82
C GLU A 157 4.06 10.27 11.74
N ALA A 158 3.77 10.55 10.46
CA ALA A 158 4.30 9.79 9.34
C ALA A 158 5.84 9.72 9.39
N ILE A 159 6.50 10.86 9.58
CA ILE A 159 7.95 10.96 9.72
C ILE A 159 8.46 10.13 10.91
N THR A 160 7.79 10.15 12.05
CA THR A 160 8.15 9.35 13.22
C THR A 160 8.19 7.86 12.88
N TYR A 161 7.18 7.35 12.18
CA TYR A 161 7.16 5.93 11.77
C TYR A 161 8.23 5.61 10.73
N LEU A 162 8.51 6.50 9.78
CA LEU A 162 9.63 6.32 8.85
C LEU A 162 10.98 6.34 9.58
N ASN A 163 11.13 7.11 10.66
CA ASN A 163 12.33 7.09 11.50
C ASN A 163 12.49 5.75 12.24
N TYR A 164 11.39 5.14 12.72
CA TYR A 164 11.46 3.78 13.27
C TYR A 164 11.92 2.75 12.23
N ALA A 165 11.51 2.90 10.96
CA ALA A 165 12.03 2.07 9.88
C ALA A 165 13.52 2.32 9.58
N LEU A 166 14.00 3.57 9.66
CA LEU A 166 15.42 3.92 9.53
C LEU A 166 16.25 3.34 10.70
N ASP A 167 15.72 3.30 11.91
CA ASP A 167 16.40 2.71 13.05
C ASP A 167 16.59 1.19 12.90
N LEU A 168 15.69 0.51 12.18
CA LEU A 168 15.88 -0.89 11.77
C LEU A 168 16.96 -1.03 10.68
N GLU A 169 17.10 -0.07 9.76
CA GLU A 169 18.23 -0.06 8.80
C GLU A 169 19.58 0.02 9.49
N LYS A 170 19.70 0.88 10.52
CA LYS A 170 20.92 0.99 11.32
C LYS A 170 21.28 -0.32 12.03
N LYS A 171 20.30 -1.20 12.26
CA LYS A 171 20.47 -2.53 12.84
C LYS A 171 20.72 -3.63 11.79
N GLY A 172 20.90 -3.27 10.52
CA GLY A 172 21.24 -4.20 9.44
C GLY A 172 20.08 -4.65 8.55
N ILE A 173 18.85 -4.18 8.80
CA ILE A 173 17.66 -4.55 8.01
C ILE A 173 17.54 -3.62 6.79
N LYS A 174 18.14 -4.01 5.66
CA LYS A 174 18.34 -3.13 4.48
C LYS A 174 17.20 -3.20 3.46
N GLU A 175 16.35 -4.21 3.54
CA GLU A 175 15.23 -4.46 2.64
C GLU A 175 14.27 -3.25 2.61
N MET A 176 13.71 -2.90 1.45
CA MET A 176 12.82 -1.74 1.27
C MET A 176 13.49 -0.37 1.48
N ALA A 177 14.82 -0.27 1.37
CA ALA A 177 15.54 1.00 1.47
C ALA A 177 15.04 2.06 0.48
N SER A 178 14.81 1.67 -0.78
CA SER A 178 14.27 2.57 -1.81
C SER A 178 12.86 3.05 -1.46
N VAL A 179 11.98 2.16 -1.01
CA VAL A 179 10.60 2.50 -0.58
C VAL A 179 10.59 3.50 0.57
N LEU A 180 11.44 3.31 1.57
CA LEU A 180 11.56 4.23 2.70
C LEU A 180 11.97 5.64 2.27
N ARG A 181 12.98 5.73 1.38
CA ARG A 181 13.50 7.00 0.87
C ARG A 181 12.52 7.69 -0.08
N THR A 182 11.82 6.95 -0.92
CA THR A 182 10.75 7.50 -1.78
C THR A 182 9.57 8.02 -0.96
N ASN A 183 9.18 7.36 0.14
CA ASN A 183 8.18 7.89 1.06
C ASN A 183 8.64 9.20 1.73
N ARG A 184 9.91 9.30 2.12
CA ARG A 184 10.50 10.56 2.64
C ARG A 184 10.48 11.66 1.59
N ALA A 185 10.90 11.36 0.36
CA ALA A 185 10.87 12.31 -0.74
C ALA A 185 9.46 12.81 -1.01
N TYR A 186 8.47 11.90 -1.00
CA TYR A 186 7.07 12.24 -1.17
C TYR A 186 6.56 13.18 -0.07
N ILE A 187 6.88 12.91 1.20
CA ILE A 187 6.52 13.82 2.30
C ILE A 187 7.13 15.20 2.09
N SER A 188 8.41 15.28 1.70
CA SER A 188 9.07 16.55 1.41
C SER A 188 8.41 17.31 0.25
N LEU A 189 7.95 16.61 -0.80
CA LEU A 189 7.16 17.22 -1.88
C LEU A 189 5.86 17.86 -1.35
N LEU A 190 5.14 17.13 -0.50
CA LEU A 190 3.89 17.64 0.10
C LEU A 190 4.12 18.81 1.06
N GLN A 191 5.32 18.93 1.60
CA GLN A 191 5.75 20.09 2.39
C GLN A 191 6.34 21.22 1.54
N ASN A 192 6.19 21.14 0.21
CA ASN A 192 6.73 22.09 -0.76
C ASN A 192 8.26 22.26 -0.68
N ASN A 193 8.99 21.20 -0.31
CA ASN A 193 10.44 21.19 -0.16
C ASN A 193 11.10 20.34 -1.26
N ALA A 194 11.20 20.90 -2.46
CA ALA A 194 11.78 20.22 -3.63
C ALA A 194 13.24 19.81 -3.43
N ASN A 195 14.03 20.58 -2.66
CA ASN A 195 15.43 20.28 -2.38
C ASN A 195 15.57 19.01 -1.52
N GLU A 196 14.82 18.91 -0.43
CA GLU A 196 14.83 17.71 0.41
C GLU A 196 14.22 16.51 -0.32
N ALA A 197 13.16 16.72 -1.11
CA ALA A 197 12.59 15.68 -1.96
C ALA A 197 13.62 15.11 -2.94
N SER A 198 14.37 15.98 -3.62
CA SER A 198 15.44 15.60 -4.56
C SER A 198 16.58 14.84 -3.87
N LEU A 199 16.96 15.25 -2.65
CA LEU A 199 17.94 14.54 -1.85
C LEU A 199 17.49 13.11 -1.55
N TRP A 200 16.28 12.94 -1.01
CA TRP A 200 15.73 11.62 -0.69
C TRP A 200 15.54 10.75 -1.93
N CYS A 201 15.09 11.33 -3.04
CA CYS A 201 14.94 10.62 -4.30
C CYS A 201 16.30 10.12 -4.83
N SER A 202 17.33 10.96 -4.76
CA SER A 202 18.70 10.57 -5.15
C SER A 202 19.27 9.47 -4.25
N LEU A 203 18.92 9.47 -2.96
CA LEU A 203 19.27 8.37 -2.06
C LEU A 203 18.51 7.09 -2.40
N ALA A 204 17.26 7.18 -2.86
CA ALA A 204 16.50 6.00 -3.31
C ALA A 204 17.15 5.36 -4.55
N GLU A 205 17.52 6.18 -5.54
CA GLU A 205 18.21 5.76 -6.76
C GLU A 205 19.54 5.03 -6.49
N LYS A 206 20.35 5.52 -5.54
CA LYS A 206 21.61 4.86 -5.16
C LYS A 206 21.43 3.46 -4.60
N ASN A 207 20.25 3.15 -4.06
CA ASN A 207 19.93 1.83 -3.53
C ASN A 207 19.21 0.94 -4.54
N LEU A 208 19.09 1.38 -5.79
CA LEU A 208 18.38 0.69 -6.86
C LEU A 208 19.36 0.05 -7.82
N ASP A 209 19.26 -1.26 -8.00
CA ASP A 209 19.90 -1.93 -9.14
C ASP A 209 18.95 -1.85 -10.34
N ALA A 210 19.18 -0.90 -11.24
CA ALA A 210 18.32 -0.70 -12.41
C ALA A 210 18.21 -1.94 -13.33
N THR A 211 19.15 -2.89 -13.23
CA THR A 211 19.15 -4.13 -14.02
C THR A 211 18.32 -5.24 -13.40
N HIS A 212 17.92 -5.10 -12.12
CA HIS A 212 17.18 -6.12 -11.43
C HIS A 212 15.68 -6.05 -11.79
N PRO A 213 15.09 -7.12 -12.35
CA PRO A 213 13.73 -7.10 -12.91
C PRO A 213 12.61 -6.84 -11.88
N THR A 214 12.89 -6.98 -10.58
CA THR A 214 11.91 -6.82 -9.50
C THR A 214 11.79 -5.39 -8.99
N TYR A 215 12.67 -4.48 -9.41
CA TYR A 215 12.68 -3.09 -8.94
C TYR A 215 11.84 -2.13 -9.77
N TYR A 216 11.05 -2.63 -10.73
CA TYR A 216 10.22 -1.80 -11.61
C TYR A 216 9.26 -0.86 -10.83
N LEU A 217 8.76 -1.29 -9.67
CA LEU A 217 7.90 -0.45 -8.83
C LEU A 217 8.64 0.69 -8.14
N ASP A 218 9.89 0.44 -7.76
CA ASP A 218 10.76 1.46 -7.18
C ASP A 218 11.24 2.44 -8.26
N GLN A 219 11.53 1.94 -9.47
CA GLN A 219 11.79 2.77 -10.66
C GLN A 219 10.59 3.67 -10.98
N TYR A 220 9.38 3.10 -11.00
CA TYR A 220 8.14 3.85 -11.19
C TYR A 220 7.99 4.98 -10.15
N ARG A 221 8.20 4.69 -8.86
CA ARG A 221 8.13 5.70 -7.79
C ARG A 221 9.07 6.85 -8.02
N ILE A 222 10.33 6.51 -8.31
CA ILE A 222 11.39 7.48 -8.54
C ILE A 222 11.00 8.37 -9.73
N ALA A 223 10.52 7.78 -10.83
CA ALA A 223 10.05 8.53 -11.99
C ALA A 223 8.91 9.50 -11.62
N ILE A 224 7.89 9.05 -10.90
CA ILE A 224 6.80 9.93 -10.45
C ILE A 224 7.30 11.06 -9.55
N ILE A 225 8.14 10.76 -8.56
CA ILE A 225 8.71 11.77 -7.65
C ILE A 225 9.56 12.77 -8.43
N ARG A 226 10.39 12.31 -9.37
CA ARG A 226 11.20 13.18 -10.24
C ARG A 226 10.34 14.06 -11.13
N ALA A 227 9.26 13.54 -11.69
CA ALA A 227 8.29 14.33 -12.44
C ALA A 227 7.69 15.44 -11.55
N SER A 228 7.24 15.11 -10.33
CA SER A 228 6.70 16.12 -9.40
C SER A 228 7.74 17.15 -8.96
N ILE A 229 9.01 16.75 -8.74
CA ILE A 229 10.09 17.71 -8.46
C ILE A 229 10.24 18.68 -9.64
N ALA A 230 10.28 18.15 -10.86
CA ALA A 230 10.45 18.94 -12.07
C ALA A 230 9.28 19.90 -12.30
N GLU A 231 8.05 19.46 -12.06
CA GLU A 231 6.84 20.31 -12.09
C GLU A 231 6.97 21.48 -11.09
N MET A 232 7.34 21.19 -9.84
CA MET A 232 7.53 22.21 -8.80
C MET A 232 8.60 23.23 -9.17
N THR A 233 9.66 22.79 -9.87
CA THR A 233 10.73 23.67 -10.36
C THR A 233 10.43 24.28 -11.73
N LYS A 234 9.25 24.02 -12.31
CA LYS A 234 8.80 24.47 -13.65
C LYS A 234 9.68 23.97 -14.80
N ASP A 235 10.33 22.83 -14.63
CA ASP A 235 11.06 22.12 -15.68
C ASP A 235 10.15 21.09 -16.37
N PHE A 236 9.23 21.61 -17.20
CA PHE A 236 8.21 20.79 -17.86
C PHE A 236 8.79 19.76 -18.83
N LYS A 237 10.00 19.98 -19.37
CA LYS A 237 10.67 19.02 -20.26
C LYS A 237 11.11 17.78 -19.48
N THR A 238 11.70 18.00 -18.30
CA THR A 238 12.10 16.92 -17.41
C THR A 238 10.88 16.21 -16.80
N GLU A 239 9.84 16.95 -16.47
CA GLU A 239 8.56 16.36 -16.04
C GLU A 239 7.99 15.41 -17.09
N ASP A 240 7.83 15.87 -18.34
CA ASP A 240 7.27 15.07 -19.43
C ASP A 240 8.11 13.80 -19.67
N PHE A 241 9.44 13.88 -19.57
CA PHE A 241 10.35 12.73 -19.66
C PHE A 241 10.06 11.68 -18.59
N TYR A 242 9.98 12.08 -17.32
CA TYR A 242 9.76 11.13 -16.22
C TYR A 242 8.32 10.58 -16.19
N LEU A 243 7.31 11.36 -16.59
CA LEU A 243 5.94 10.85 -16.75
C LEU A 243 5.84 9.82 -17.88
N LEU A 244 6.60 9.99 -18.96
CA LEU A 244 6.70 8.99 -20.03
C LEU A 244 7.39 7.71 -19.54
N GLU A 245 8.45 7.84 -18.74
CA GLU A 245 9.14 6.69 -18.16
C GLU A 245 8.22 5.92 -17.18
N ALA A 246 7.48 6.62 -16.34
CA ALA A 246 6.48 6.02 -15.46
C ALA A 246 5.38 5.27 -16.25
N GLU A 247 4.87 5.88 -17.34
CA GLU A 247 3.90 5.23 -18.23
C GLU A 247 4.47 3.98 -18.90
N ARG A 248 5.71 4.05 -19.38
CA ARG A 248 6.41 2.92 -20.00
C ARG A 248 6.49 1.74 -19.03
N ILE A 249 6.92 2.00 -17.79
CA ILE A 249 7.02 0.96 -16.75
C ILE A 249 5.64 0.40 -16.42
N ALA A 250 4.64 1.25 -16.18
CA ALA A 250 3.30 0.81 -15.80
C ALA A 250 2.61 0.00 -16.92
N THR A 251 2.85 0.36 -18.19
CA THR A 251 2.37 -0.39 -19.35
C THR A 251 3.08 -1.73 -19.47
N GLN A 252 4.41 -1.74 -19.40
CA GLN A 252 5.22 -2.96 -19.54
C GLN A 252 4.90 -4.02 -18.48
N HIS A 253 4.46 -3.59 -17.29
CA HIS A 253 4.15 -4.45 -16.16
C HIS A 253 2.65 -4.61 -15.89
N ASN A 254 1.79 -4.13 -16.80
CA ASN A 254 0.34 -4.22 -16.70
C ASN A 254 -0.21 -3.73 -15.35
N LEU A 255 0.07 -2.46 -15.01
CA LEU A 255 -0.29 -1.83 -13.74
C LEU A 255 -1.42 -0.80 -13.96
N PRO A 256 -2.69 -1.23 -14.13
CA PRO A 256 -3.78 -0.34 -14.50
C PRO A 256 -4.09 0.74 -13.47
N ASP A 257 -3.98 0.46 -12.15
CA ASP A 257 -4.09 1.49 -11.09
C ASP A 257 -3.07 2.62 -11.28
N LEU A 258 -1.84 2.28 -11.67
CA LEU A 258 -0.77 3.26 -11.87
C LEU A 258 -0.94 4.03 -13.17
N LEU A 259 -1.32 3.35 -14.27
CA LEU A 259 -1.64 4.02 -15.53
C LEU A 259 -2.77 5.02 -15.36
N LYS A 260 -3.81 4.66 -14.57
CA LYS A 260 -4.92 5.56 -14.26
C LYS A 260 -4.41 6.87 -13.65
N LYS A 261 -3.52 6.78 -12.66
CA LYS A 261 -2.92 7.94 -11.99
C LYS A 261 -2.08 8.79 -12.95
N ILE A 262 -1.25 8.15 -13.79
CA ILE A 262 -0.44 8.87 -14.77
C ILE A 262 -1.32 9.61 -15.77
N PHE A 263 -2.33 8.96 -16.34
CA PHE A 263 -3.22 9.60 -17.33
C PHE A 263 -4.02 10.74 -16.72
N TYR A 264 -4.45 10.60 -15.46
CA TYR A 264 -5.10 11.70 -14.77
C TYR A 264 -4.15 12.90 -14.56
N SER A 265 -2.91 12.67 -14.15
CA SER A 265 -1.89 13.73 -14.02
C SER A 265 -1.59 14.40 -15.37
N LYS A 266 -1.33 13.62 -16.42
CA LYS A 266 -1.10 14.14 -17.78
C LYS A 266 -2.30 14.94 -18.31
N SER A 267 -3.52 14.49 -18.02
CA SER A 267 -4.75 15.18 -18.42
C SER A 267 -4.82 16.58 -17.82
N PHE A 268 -4.54 16.67 -16.52
CA PHE A 268 -4.51 17.94 -15.82
C PHE A 268 -3.45 18.88 -16.42
N ASN A 269 -2.24 18.38 -16.65
CA ASN A 269 -1.15 19.15 -17.26
C ASN A 269 -1.51 19.64 -18.67
N ALA A 270 -2.10 18.79 -19.50
CA ALA A 270 -2.59 19.16 -20.83
C ALA A 270 -3.63 20.27 -20.74
N SER A 271 -4.57 20.19 -19.79
CA SER A 271 -5.57 21.24 -19.54
C SER A 271 -4.93 22.56 -19.11
N GLN A 272 -3.91 22.54 -18.25
CA GLN A 272 -3.18 23.75 -17.83
C GLN A 272 -2.41 24.40 -18.99
N LYS A 273 -1.91 23.59 -19.93
CA LYS A 273 -1.25 24.04 -21.17
C LYS A 273 -2.25 24.50 -22.24
N GLY A 274 -3.57 24.43 -21.98
CA GLY A 274 -4.62 24.78 -22.95
C GLY A 274 -4.90 23.70 -24.01
N ASN A 275 -4.30 22.52 -23.87
CA ASN A 275 -4.51 21.38 -24.78
C ASN A 275 -5.71 20.53 -24.33
N TYR A 276 -6.91 21.09 -24.43
CA TYR A 276 -8.14 20.44 -23.95
C TYR A 276 -8.48 19.14 -24.70
N LYS A 277 -8.07 19.01 -25.97
CA LYS A 277 -8.27 17.77 -26.75
C LYS A 277 -7.47 16.62 -26.17
N GLU A 278 -6.20 16.84 -25.85
CA GLU A 278 -5.35 15.83 -25.21
C GLU A 278 -5.86 15.49 -23.80
N ALA A 279 -6.22 16.51 -23.02
CA ALA A 279 -6.80 16.31 -21.69
C ALA A 279 -8.05 15.41 -21.74
N HIS A 280 -8.97 15.68 -22.66
CA HIS A 280 -10.17 14.86 -22.84
C HIS A 280 -9.84 13.41 -23.22
N LEU A 281 -8.93 13.20 -24.18
CA LEU A 281 -8.52 11.85 -24.59
C LEU A 281 -7.88 11.05 -23.43
N LEU A 282 -7.10 11.72 -22.58
CA LEU A 282 -6.51 11.10 -21.39
C LEU A 282 -7.57 10.74 -20.35
N MET A 283 -8.60 11.58 -20.16
CA MET A 283 -9.74 11.25 -19.28
C MET A 283 -10.54 10.04 -19.78
N VAL A 284 -10.73 9.88 -21.08
CA VAL A 284 -11.37 8.68 -21.65
C VAL A 284 -10.58 7.41 -21.32
N LYS A 285 -9.24 7.48 -21.31
CA LYS A 285 -8.39 6.37 -20.86
C LYS A 285 -8.57 6.09 -19.36
N VAL A 286 -8.66 7.13 -18.52
CA VAL A 286 -8.96 7.01 -17.08
C VAL A 286 -10.29 6.28 -16.88
N ASP A 287 -11.35 6.68 -17.58
CA ASP A 287 -12.67 6.05 -17.48
C ASP A 287 -12.66 4.58 -17.93
N SER A 288 -11.87 4.27 -18.95
CA SER A 288 -11.68 2.89 -19.42
C SER A 288 -11.00 2.03 -18.37
N LEU A 289 -9.98 2.56 -17.68
CA LEU A 289 -9.29 1.87 -16.58
C LEU A 289 -10.19 1.73 -15.34
N ASN A 290 -11.03 2.72 -15.02
CA ASN A 290 -12.00 2.63 -13.92
C ASN A 290 -12.97 1.47 -14.08
N LYS A 291 -13.36 1.13 -15.32
CA LYS A 291 -14.22 -0.03 -15.59
C LYS A 291 -13.53 -1.37 -15.34
N LEU A 292 -12.20 -1.41 -15.38
CA LEU A 292 -11.40 -2.62 -15.12
C LEU A 292 -11.09 -2.81 -13.63
N LEU A 293 -11.17 -1.75 -12.82
CA LEU A 293 -10.79 -1.76 -11.41
C LEU A 293 -12.04 -1.89 -10.53
N PRO A 294 -12.26 -3.01 -9.81
CA PRO A 294 -13.45 -3.23 -9.00
C PRO A 294 -13.41 -2.51 -7.64
N GLU A 295 -12.84 -1.30 -7.57
CA GLU A 295 -12.55 -0.58 -6.31
C GLU A 295 -13.77 -0.42 -5.42
N ASN A 296 -14.90 0.03 -5.97
CA ASN A 296 -16.15 0.23 -5.21
C ASN A 296 -16.70 -1.09 -4.67
N LEU A 297 -16.76 -2.13 -5.52
CA LEU A 297 -17.25 -3.45 -5.13
C LEU A 297 -16.40 -4.04 -3.99
N ILE A 298 -15.07 -3.92 -4.07
CA ILE A 298 -14.18 -4.45 -3.04
C ILE A 298 -14.23 -3.61 -1.78
N SER A 299 -14.39 -2.29 -1.89
CA SER A 299 -14.62 -1.40 -0.75
C SER A 299 -15.84 -1.83 0.06
N GLU A 300 -16.97 -2.11 -0.60
CA GLU A 300 -18.19 -2.60 0.03
C GLU A 300 -18.00 -3.97 0.70
N ARG A 301 -17.37 -4.94 0.01
CA ARG A 301 -17.09 -6.27 0.58
C ARG A 301 -16.22 -6.19 1.83
N LEU A 302 -15.20 -5.34 1.82
CA LEU A 302 -14.36 -5.13 3.00
C LEU A 302 -15.14 -4.47 4.14
N ALA A 303 -16.18 -3.68 3.85
CA ALA A 303 -17.00 -3.06 4.90
C ALA A 303 -17.85 -4.12 5.61
N VAL A 304 -18.38 -5.08 4.84
CA VAL A 304 -19.05 -6.26 5.38
C VAL A 304 -18.09 -7.06 6.26
N LEU A 305 -16.86 -7.30 5.79
CA LEU A 305 -15.85 -8.04 6.55
C LEU A 305 -15.52 -7.39 7.92
N ASP A 306 -15.41 -6.07 7.96
CA ASP A 306 -15.18 -5.32 9.21
C ASP A 306 -16.38 -5.39 10.17
N LEU A 307 -17.60 -5.32 9.64
CA LEU A 307 -18.82 -5.53 10.44
C LEU A 307 -18.88 -6.94 11.03
N GLU A 308 -18.51 -7.96 10.27
CA GLU A 308 -18.43 -9.34 10.78
C GLU A 308 -17.42 -9.47 11.92
N ASP A 309 -16.25 -8.83 11.83
CA ASP A 309 -15.26 -8.84 12.93
C ASP A 309 -15.82 -8.16 14.19
N LYS A 310 -16.52 -7.03 14.04
CA LYS A 310 -17.17 -6.32 15.15
C LYS A 310 -18.27 -7.17 15.80
N ILE A 311 -19.11 -7.83 15.00
CA ILE A 311 -20.17 -8.74 15.48
C ILE A 311 -19.54 -9.91 16.25
N ASP A 312 -18.45 -10.49 15.76
CA ASP A 312 -17.75 -11.57 16.46
C ASP A 312 -17.17 -11.11 17.80
N GLU A 313 -16.62 -9.89 17.87
CA GLU A 313 -16.10 -9.30 19.11
C GLU A 313 -17.21 -9.00 20.12
N GLU A 314 -18.32 -8.44 19.67
CA GLU A 314 -19.52 -8.22 20.49
C GLU A 314 -20.04 -9.53 21.07
N ARG A 315 -20.18 -10.58 20.24
CA ARG A 315 -20.61 -11.92 20.68
C ARG A 315 -19.69 -12.49 21.75
N LYS A 316 -18.37 -12.36 21.58
CA LYS A 316 -17.38 -12.79 22.58
C LYS A 316 -17.54 -12.02 23.90
N THR A 317 -17.73 -10.71 23.82
CA THR A 317 -17.89 -9.83 24.99
C THR A 317 -19.17 -10.16 25.77
N VAL A 318 -20.28 -10.37 25.07
CA VAL A 318 -21.56 -10.78 25.67
C VAL A 318 -21.41 -12.14 26.36
N LYS A 319 -20.77 -13.12 25.71
CA LYS A 319 -20.52 -14.44 26.29
C LYS A 319 -19.72 -14.34 27.60
N LEU A 320 -18.61 -13.59 27.59
CA LEU A 320 -17.75 -13.35 28.76
C LEU A 320 -18.48 -12.65 29.90
N THR A 321 -19.36 -11.70 29.56
CA THR A 321 -20.19 -10.97 30.54
C THR A 321 -21.18 -11.91 31.20
N ASN A 322 -21.86 -12.75 30.42
CA ASN A 322 -22.78 -13.75 30.94
C ASN A 322 -22.08 -14.77 31.83
N GLU A 323 -20.90 -15.27 31.44
CA GLU A 323 -20.08 -16.17 32.25
C GLU A 323 -19.71 -15.54 33.60
N LYS A 324 -19.31 -14.27 33.61
CA LYS A 324 -19.01 -13.53 34.86
C LYS A 324 -20.25 -13.35 35.74
N LEU A 325 -21.41 -13.07 35.17
CA LEU A 325 -22.67 -12.95 35.91
C LEU A 325 -23.09 -14.28 36.54
N VAL A 326 -22.94 -15.38 35.81
CA VAL A 326 -23.20 -16.74 36.33
C VAL A 326 -22.27 -17.04 37.51
N LEU A 327 -20.97 -16.80 37.37
CA LEU A 327 -20.00 -17.00 38.46
C LEU A 327 -20.33 -16.17 39.70
N LYS A 328 -20.70 -14.89 39.52
CA LYS A 328 -21.11 -14.02 40.63
C LYS A 328 -22.37 -14.54 41.33
N SER A 329 -23.35 -15.03 40.57
CA SER A 329 -24.57 -15.62 41.13
C SER A 329 -24.30 -16.90 41.94
N GLN A 330 -23.34 -17.73 41.48
CA GLN A 330 -22.91 -18.93 42.19
C GLN A 330 -22.17 -18.59 43.49
N GLN A 331 -21.28 -17.59 43.46
CA GLN A 331 -20.60 -17.10 44.66
C GLN A 331 -21.57 -16.54 45.70
N GLN A 332 -22.58 -15.79 45.26
CA GLN A 332 -23.60 -15.26 46.17
C GLN A 332 -24.45 -16.36 46.81
N LYS A 333 -24.73 -17.45 46.08
CA LYS A 333 -25.42 -18.63 46.63
C LYS A 333 -24.57 -19.45 47.62
N LEU A 334 -23.25 -19.35 47.56
CA LEU A 334 -22.34 -20.01 48.50
C LEU A 334 -22.12 -19.20 49.79
N LEU A 335 -22.47 -17.91 49.79
CA LEU A 335 -22.34 -16.99 50.92
C LEU A 335 -23.63 -16.85 51.74
N ILE A 336 -24.74 -17.41 51.26
CA ILE A 336 -26.04 -17.57 51.94
C ILE A 336 -26.13 -19.01 52.39
#